data_AF-A0A372JUH7-F1
#
_entry.id   AF-A0A372JUH7-F1
#
_cell.length_a   1.000
_cell.length_b   1.000
_cell.length_c   1.000
_cell.angle_alpha   90.00
_cell.angle_beta   90.00
_cell.angle_gamma   90.00
#
_symmetry.space_group_name_H-M   'P 1'
#
loop_
_entity.id
_entity.type
_entity.pdbx_description
1 polymer ?
#
loop_
_entity_poly.entity_id
_entity_poly.type
_entity_poly.pdbx_seq_one_letter_code
_entity_poly.pdbx_strand_id
1 'polypeptide(L)'
;MCNWAISSNGLHLADNEASSNSINEALQYLDGQKLLSVEVSPTEVKTVFRFDLGAELVTWPYLEEGDRYEDQWLFYDYKEKRVGTLTGDGTWLSEQLDT
;
A
#
# COMPACT_ATOMS: atom_id res chain seq x y z
N MET A 1 -11.78 -1.65 -4.97
CA MET A 1 -11.39 -0.83 -3.79
C MET A 1 -10.20 -1.49 -3.09
N CYS A 2 -9.47 -0.78 -2.24
CA CYS A 2 -8.29 -1.32 -1.52
C CYS A 2 -8.48 -1.16 -0.02
N ASN A 3 -8.21 -2.23 0.74
CA ASN A 3 -8.12 -2.17 2.18
C ASN A 3 -6.73 -1.70 2.60
N TRP A 4 -6.66 -1.01 3.73
CA TRP A 4 -5.38 -0.59 4.29
C TRP A 4 -5.44 -0.47 5.80
N ALA A 5 -4.29 -0.61 6.44
CA ALA A 5 -4.11 -0.38 7.87
C ALA A 5 -2.75 0.28 8.16
N ILE A 6 -2.73 1.18 9.14
CA ILE A 6 -1.55 1.83 9.67
C ILE A 6 -1.28 1.29 11.07
N SER A 7 -0.02 0.96 11.34
CA SER A 7 0.45 0.64 12.68
C SER A 7 1.77 1.34 12.99
N SER A 8 2.12 1.47 14.27
CA SER A 8 3.42 1.97 14.71
C SER A 8 3.95 1.12 15.85
N ASN A 9 5.16 0.58 15.69
CA ASN A 9 5.81 -0.31 16.66
C ASN A 9 4.90 -1.49 17.07
N GLY A 10 4.15 -2.03 16.11
CA GLY A 10 3.20 -3.14 16.30
C GLY A 10 1.84 -2.74 16.87
N LEU A 11 1.62 -1.47 17.22
CA LEU A 11 0.32 -0.96 17.66
C LEU A 11 -0.51 -0.51 16.46
N HIS A 12 -1.68 -1.12 16.27
CA HIS A 12 -2.65 -0.66 15.26
C HIS A 12 -3.16 0.74 15.60
N LEU A 13 -3.18 1.63 14.60
CA LEU A 13 -3.58 3.04 14.75
C LEU A 13 -4.90 3.35 14.04
N ALA A 14 -5.04 2.92 12.77
CA ALA A 14 -6.25 3.11 11.97
C ALA A 14 -6.25 2.17 10.76
N ASP A 15 -7.43 1.95 10.18
CA ASP A 15 -7.65 1.28 8.89
C ASP A 15 -8.68 2.04 8.04
N ASN A 16 -9.03 1.49 6.88
CA ASN A 16 -10.00 2.08 5.95
C ASN A 16 -11.41 2.29 6.52
N GLU A 17 -11.76 1.62 7.62
CA GLU A 17 -13.08 1.76 8.27
C GLU A 17 -13.04 2.74 9.46
N ALA A 18 -11.86 3.27 9.80
CA ALA A 18 -11.71 4.18 10.92
C ALA A 18 -12.32 5.57 10.66
N SER A 19 -12.61 6.29 11.75
CA SER A 19 -13.10 7.67 11.65
C SER A 19 -12.06 8.60 11.02
N SER A 20 -12.49 9.63 10.31
CA SER A 20 -11.56 10.59 9.69
C SER A 20 -10.58 11.23 10.69
N ASN A 21 -10.98 11.44 11.95
CA ASN A 21 -10.09 11.93 12.99
C ASN A 21 -8.99 10.93 13.32
N SER A 22 -9.34 9.66 13.52
CA SER A 22 -8.39 8.56 13.78
C SER A 22 -7.43 8.36 12.61
N ILE A 23 -7.93 8.45 11.37
CA ILE A 23 -7.09 8.39 10.16
C ILE A 23 -6.10 9.55 10.14
N ASN A 24 -6.56 10.78 10.39
CA ASN A 24 -5.69 11.96 10.41
C ASN A 24 -4.60 11.86 11.49
N GLU A 25 -4.94 11.34 12.68
CA GLU A 25 -3.98 11.08 13.75
C GLU A 25 -2.97 10.00 13.36
N ALA A 26 -3.42 8.88 12.76
CA ALA A 26 -2.54 7.82 12.30
C ALA A 26 -1.57 8.29 11.18
N LEU A 27 -2.02 9.18 10.29
CA LEU A 27 -1.18 9.77 9.25
C LEU A 27 -0.01 10.57 9.82
N GLN A 28 -0.16 11.19 11.00
CA GLN A 28 0.95 11.89 11.67
C GLN A 28 2.10 10.94 12.04
N TYR A 29 1.83 9.64 12.17
CA TYR A 29 2.88 8.65 12.40
C TYR A 29 3.62 8.27 11.13
N LEU A 30 3.06 8.47 9.93
CA LEU A 30 3.78 8.24 8.68
C LEU A 30 4.51 9.50 8.21
N ASP A 31 3.98 10.67 8.53
CA ASP A 31 4.52 11.95 8.07
C ASP A 31 5.97 12.17 8.50
N GLY A 32 6.79 12.63 7.56
CA GLY A 32 8.23 12.86 7.75
C GLY A 32 9.11 11.62 7.88
N GLN A 33 8.55 10.40 7.93
CA GLN A 33 9.37 9.19 8.00
C GLN A 33 9.93 8.78 6.64
N LYS A 34 11.11 8.16 6.66
CA LYS A 34 11.72 7.59 5.45
C LYS A 34 11.20 6.18 5.23
N LEU A 35 10.66 5.93 4.03
CA LEU A 35 10.36 4.58 3.57
C LEU A 35 11.64 3.75 3.45
N LEU A 36 11.73 2.63 4.17
CA LEU A 36 12.88 1.73 4.20
C LEU A 36 12.71 0.52 3.30
N SER A 37 11.51 -0.07 3.27
CA SER A 37 11.23 -1.22 2.42
C SER A 37 9.77 -1.25 1.98
N VAL A 38 9.56 -1.91 0.84
CA VAL A 38 8.24 -2.29 0.32
C VAL A 38 8.30 -3.78 0.03
N GLU A 39 7.46 -4.54 0.71
CA GLU A 39 7.40 -6.00 0.57
C GLU A 39 6.02 -6.39 0.07
N VAL A 40 5.99 -7.01 -1.11
CA VAL A 40 4.78 -7.59 -1.68
C VAL A 40 4.79 -9.08 -1.38
N SER A 41 3.72 -9.57 -0.75
CA SER A 41 3.43 -10.99 -0.57
C SER A 41 2.39 -11.41 -1.60
N PRO A 42 2.77 -12.14 -2.68
CA PRO A 42 1.82 -12.59 -3.70
C PRO A 42 0.80 -13.60 -3.14
N THR A 43 1.18 -14.36 -2.12
CA THR A 43 0.30 -15.39 -1.52
C THR A 43 -0.78 -14.79 -0.62
N GLU A 44 -0.44 -13.73 0.12
CA GLU A 44 -1.41 -13.00 0.96
C GLU A 44 -2.07 -11.84 0.23
N VAL A 45 -1.61 -11.57 -1.00
CA VAL A 45 -1.93 -10.38 -1.79
C VAL A 45 -1.86 -9.11 -0.94
N LYS A 46 -0.73 -8.96 -0.27
CA LYS A 46 -0.53 -7.92 0.74
C LYS A 46 0.75 -7.17 0.44
N THR A 47 0.71 -5.86 0.54
CA THR A 47 1.91 -5.02 0.52
C THR A 47 2.17 -4.47 1.91
N VAL A 48 3.42 -4.51 2.36
CA VAL A 48 3.87 -3.89 3.61
C VAL A 48 4.93 -2.85 3.29
N PHE A 49 4.63 -1.60 3.63
CA PHE A 49 5.53 -0.46 3.57
C PHE A 49 6.08 -0.20 4.98
N ARG A 50 7.40 -0.27 5.16
CA ARG A 50 8.05 -0.06 6.46
C ARG A 50 8.84 1.24 6.50
N PHE A 51 8.69 1.97 7.58
CA PHE A 51 9.29 3.28 7.78
C PHE A 51 10.29 3.29 8.94
N ASP A 52 11.19 4.27 8.95
CA ASP A 52 12.39 4.28 9.79
C ASP A 52 12.16 4.52 11.29
N LEU A 53 11.02 5.07 11.69
CA LEU A 53 10.63 5.24 13.09
C LEU A 53 9.54 4.24 13.51
N GLY A 54 9.45 3.10 12.82
CA GLY A 54 8.65 1.95 13.21
C GLY A 54 7.20 1.99 12.74
N ALA A 55 6.81 2.96 11.90
CA ALA A 55 5.50 2.93 11.28
C ALA A 55 5.45 1.90 10.14
N GLU A 56 4.28 1.29 9.97
CA GLU A 56 3.98 0.40 8.85
C GLU A 56 2.63 0.81 8.23
N LEU A 57 2.61 0.93 6.89
CA LEU A 57 1.38 0.96 6.10
C LEU A 57 1.24 -0.40 5.41
N VAL A 58 0.06 -0.98 5.53
CA VAL A 58 -0.25 -2.28 4.96
C VAL A 58 -1.44 -2.12 4.02
N THR A 59 -1.37 -2.69 2.83
CA THR A 59 -2.48 -2.68 1.85
C THR A 59 -2.78 -4.09 1.36
N TRP A 60 -4.05 -4.37 1.07
CA TRP A 60 -4.51 -5.61 0.45
C TRP A 60 -5.83 -5.39 -0.31
N PRO A 61 -6.18 -6.26 -1.26
CA PRO A 61 -7.42 -6.15 -2.00
C PRO A 61 -8.66 -6.11 -1.10
N TYR A 62 -9.60 -5.24 -1.47
CA TYR A 62 -10.99 -5.39 -1.03
C TYR A 62 -11.68 -6.25 -2.09
N LEU A 63 -11.91 -7.53 -1.78
CA LEU A 63 -12.55 -8.49 -2.68
C LEU A 63 -13.97 -8.76 -2.18
N GLU A 64 -14.98 -8.30 -2.90
CA GLU A 64 -16.33 -8.87 -2.77
C GLU A 64 -16.48 -10.11 -3.66
N GLU A 65 -17.48 -10.94 -3.38
CA GLU A 65 -17.79 -12.10 -4.22
C GLU A 65 -18.08 -11.66 -5.66
N GLY A 66 -17.20 -12.03 -6.59
CA GLY A 66 -17.34 -11.74 -8.02
C GLY A 66 -16.49 -10.57 -8.52
N ASP A 67 -15.73 -9.90 -7.66
CA ASP A 67 -14.82 -8.84 -8.08
C ASP A 67 -13.65 -9.39 -8.90
N ARG A 68 -13.34 -8.65 -9.97
CA ARG A 68 -12.10 -8.85 -10.73
C ARG A 68 -10.96 -8.21 -9.95
N TYR A 69 -9.79 -8.84 -9.96
CA TYR A 69 -8.57 -8.33 -9.33
C TYR A 69 -8.22 -6.93 -9.85
N GLU A 70 -8.69 -5.90 -9.16
CA GLU A 70 -8.41 -4.50 -9.49
C GLU A 70 -6.97 -4.14 -9.15
N ASP A 71 -6.46 -3.08 -9.78
CA ASP A 71 -5.16 -2.50 -9.47
C ASP A 71 -5.12 -2.06 -7.99
N GLN A 72 -4.05 -2.45 -7.28
CA GLN A 72 -3.82 -2.05 -5.89
C GLN A 72 -3.12 -0.70 -5.82
N TRP A 73 -1.93 -0.60 -6.43
CA TRP A 73 -1.14 0.61 -6.47
C TRP A 73 -0.16 0.59 -7.64
N LEU A 74 0.29 1.78 -8.03
CA LEU A 74 1.20 1.99 -9.14
C LEU A 74 2.56 2.51 -8.62
N PHE A 75 3.63 1.97 -9.16
CA PHE A 75 5.01 2.40 -8.95
C PHE A 75 5.51 3.12 -10.19
N TYR A 76 5.84 4.40 -10.06
CA TYR A 76 6.36 5.21 -11.15
C TYR A 76 7.89 5.28 -11.08
N ASP A 77 8.56 4.59 -11.99
CA ASP A 77 10.00 4.72 -12.19
C ASP A 77 10.27 5.70 -13.35
N TYR A 78 10.46 6.97 -12.99
CA TYR A 78 10.74 8.02 -13.97
C TYR A 78 12.12 7.89 -14.62
N LYS A 79 13.07 7.21 -13.95
CA LYS A 79 14.43 7.04 -14.49
C LYS A 79 14.40 6.02 -15.63
N GLU A 80 13.74 4.90 -15.40
CA GLU A 80 13.59 3.84 -16.40
C GLU A 80 12.41 4.09 -17.34
N LYS A 81 11.63 5.17 -17.11
CA LYS A 81 10.40 5.53 -17.82
C LYS A 81 9.42 4.36 -17.86
N ARG A 82 9.09 3.83 -16.68
CA ARG A 82 8.18 2.70 -16.52
C ARG A 82 7.16 2.97 -15.44
N VAL A 83 5.99 2.35 -15.61
CA VAL A 83 5.00 2.19 -14.56
C VAL A 83 4.91 0.71 -14.24
N GLY A 84 5.00 0.36 -12.97
CA GLY A 84 4.63 -0.95 -12.46
C GLY A 84 3.25 -0.87 -11.83
N THR A 85 2.35 -1.77 -12.15
CA THR A 85 1.03 -1.89 -11.52
C THR A 85 1.01 -3.17 -10.71
N LEU A 86 0.78 -3.08 -9.41
CA LEU A 86 0.49 -4.25 -8.59
C LEU A 86 -0.99 -4.56 -8.71
N THR A 87 -1.33 -5.74 -9.21
CA THR A 87 -2.71 -6.18 -9.39
C THR A 87 -3.25 -6.84 -8.11
N GLY A 88 -4.58 -6.92 -8.00
CA GLY A 88 -5.28 -7.52 -6.87
C GLY A 88 -5.13 -9.03 -6.70
N ASP A 89 -4.28 -9.67 -7.52
CA ASP A 89 -3.82 -11.06 -7.37
C ASP A 89 -2.35 -11.15 -6.92
N GLY A 90 -1.70 -10.02 -6.64
CA GLY A 90 -0.33 -9.94 -6.13
C GLY A 90 0.74 -10.01 -7.20
N THR A 91 0.38 -9.90 -8.49
CA THR A 91 1.33 -9.89 -9.60
C THR A 91 1.66 -8.48 -10.08
N TRP A 92 2.80 -8.35 -10.78
CA TRP A 92 3.26 -7.08 -11.33
C TRP A 92 3.04 -7.05 -12.84
N LEU A 93 2.30 -6.04 -13.29
CA LEU A 93 2.29 -5.60 -14.68
C LEU A 93 3.27 -4.44 -14.83
N SER A 94 3.95 -4.34 -15.97
CA SER A 94 4.85 -3.22 -16.21
C SER A 94 4.76 -2.72 -17.63
N GLU A 95 4.60 -1.40 -17.75
CA GLU A 95 4.35 -0.68 -18.98
C GLU A 95 5.36 0.46 -19.13
N GLN A 96 5.57 0.89 -20.37
CA GLN A 96 6.42 2.04 -20.67
C GLN A 96 5.66 3.33 -20.38
N LEU A 97 6.33 4.28 -19.74
CA LEU A 97 5.77 5.59 -19.44
C LEU A 97 5.97 6.47 -20.67
N ASP A 98 4.90 6.67 -21.44
CA ASP A 98 4.90 7.52 -22.63
C ASP A 98 5.17 8.98 -22.20
N THR A 99 6.18 9.60 -22.80
CA THR A 99 6.59 11.01 -22.58
C THR A 99 5.97 11.95 -23.58
#